data_AF-A0A2V8L6T0-F1
#
_entry.id   AF-A0A2V8L6T0-F1
#
_cell.length_a   1.000
_cell.length_b   1.000
_cell.length_c   1.000
_cell.angle_alpha   90.00
_cell.angle_beta   90.00
_cell.angle_gamma   90.00
#
_symmetry.space_group_name_H-M   'P 1'
#
loop_
_entity.id
_entity.type
_entity.pdbx_description
1 polymer ?
#
loop_
_entity_poly.entity_id
_entity_poly.type
_entity_poly.pdbx_seq_one_letter_code
_entity_poly.pdbx_strand_id
1 'polypeptide(L)'
;MARVPKLIKAVLDFSKMLPEQLLAFGQAVWTGLNGNVNFPGPPIDLNVFRARLDAYSDAIGQARDGGKKAITLRNRLGEEVIRMLRALALYVEINCKDDINTFLTSGFHPR
;
A
#
# COMPACT_ATOMS: atom_id res chain seq x y z
N MET A 1 -11.22 36.10 -1.12
CA MET A 1 -11.78 34.78 -1.46
C MET A 1 -10.90 33.72 -0.81
N ALA A 2 -11.40 32.94 0.15
CA ALA A 2 -10.63 31.84 0.72
C ALA A 2 -10.53 30.71 -0.31
N ARG A 3 -9.30 30.34 -0.69
CA ARG A 3 -9.06 29.19 -1.59
C ARG A 3 -9.20 27.93 -0.77
N VAL A 4 -10.09 27.02 -1.17
CA VAL A 4 -10.17 25.68 -0.56
C VAL A 4 -8.80 25.00 -0.74
N PRO A 5 -8.14 24.51 0.34
CA PRO A 5 -6.87 23.80 0.20
C PRO A 5 -7.04 22.57 -0.68
N LYS A 6 -6.10 22.33 -1.61
CA LYS A 6 -6.13 21.12 -2.43
C LYS A 6 -5.56 19.97 -1.60
N LEU A 7 -6.43 19.09 -1.12
CA LEU A 7 -6.05 17.89 -0.38
C LEU A 7 -5.15 17.00 -1.25
N ILE A 8 -4.04 16.54 -0.69
CA ILE A 8 -3.16 15.55 -1.33
C ILE A 8 -3.87 14.19 -1.32
N LYS A 9 -3.88 13.51 -2.46
CA LYS A 9 -4.53 12.20 -2.64
C LYS A 9 -3.55 11.18 -3.20
N ALA A 10 -3.58 9.97 -2.66
CA ALA A 10 -2.75 8.88 -3.15
C ALA A 10 -3.28 8.31 -4.47
N VAL A 11 -2.36 7.90 -5.35
CA VAL A 11 -2.69 7.08 -6.53
C VAL A 11 -3.02 5.66 -6.07
N LEU A 12 -4.24 5.18 -6.38
CA LEU A 12 -4.77 3.87 -5.97
C LEU A 12 -5.23 3.01 -7.16
N ASP A 13 -4.59 3.18 -8.32
CA ASP A 13 -4.90 2.47 -9.58
C ASP A 13 -4.36 1.03 -9.59
N PHE A 14 -4.63 0.28 -8.52
CA PHE A 14 -4.17 -1.11 -8.35
C PHE A 14 -4.75 -2.07 -9.39
N SER A 15 -5.87 -1.75 -10.02
CA SER A 15 -6.53 -2.60 -11.02
C SER A 15 -5.69 -2.83 -12.28
N LYS A 16 -4.67 -2.01 -12.51
CA LYS A 16 -3.75 -2.10 -13.65
C LYS A 16 -2.40 -2.70 -13.29
N MET A 17 -2.14 -2.96 -12.00
CA MET A 17 -0.84 -3.43 -11.54
C MET A 17 -0.70 -4.95 -11.72
N LEU A 18 0.46 -5.37 -12.21
CA LEU A 18 0.86 -6.78 -12.14
C LEU A 18 1.11 -7.17 -10.68
N PRO A 19 1.00 -8.47 -10.31
CA PRO A 19 1.20 -8.92 -8.94
C PRO A 19 2.52 -8.46 -8.31
N GLU A 20 3.62 -8.53 -9.07
CA GLU A 20 4.95 -8.11 -8.64
C GLU A 20 5.04 -6.59 -8.45
N GLN A 21 4.32 -5.81 -9.26
CA GLN A 21 4.24 -4.35 -9.11
C GLN A 21 3.46 -3.96 -7.86
N LEU A 22 2.35 -4.65 -7.59
CA LEU A 22 1.57 -4.45 -6.36
C LEU A 22 2.40 -4.81 -5.12
N LEU A 23 3.16 -5.91 -5.18
CA LEU A 23 4.08 -6.30 -4.11
C LEU A 23 5.15 -5.23 -3.86
N ALA A 24 5.84 -4.78 -4.93
CA ALA A 24 6.88 -3.77 -4.84
C ALA A 24 6.33 -2.44 -4.28
N PHE A 25 5.14 -2.02 -4.73
CA PHE A 25 4.45 -0.86 -4.19
C PHE A 25 4.12 -1.02 -2.70
N GLY A 26 3.61 -2.20 -2.29
CA GLY A 26 3.36 -2.50 -0.89
C GLY A 26 4.61 -2.47 -0.02
N GLN A 27 5.73 -2.98 -0.51
CA GLN A 27 7.02 -2.93 0.17
C GLN A 27 7.55 -1.50 0.33
N ALA A 28 7.38 -0.66 -0.71
CA ALA A 28 7.72 0.75 -0.64
C ALA A 28 6.90 1.50 0.42
N VAL A 29 5.59 1.26 0.48
CA VAL A 29 4.71 1.84 1.52
C VAL A 29 5.08 1.34 2.91
N TRP A 30 5.35 0.05 3.08
CA TRP A 30 5.79 -0.49 4.37
C TRP A 30 7.10 0.17 4.82
N THR A 31 8.06 0.33 3.90
CA THR A 31 9.35 0.99 4.18
C THR A 31 9.17 2.46 4.53
N GLY A 32 8.28 3.17 3.83
CA GLY A 32 7.98 4.57 4.08
C GLY A 32 7.21 4.82 5.39
N LEU A 33 6.42 3.86 5.88
CA LEU A 33 5.68 4.01 7.14
C LEU A 33 6.41 3.44 8.36
N ASN A 34 7.25 2.41 8.18
CA ASN A 34 7.91 1.74 9.29
C ASN A 34 8.92 2.68 9.98
N GLY A 35 8.66 3.00 11.25
CA GLY A 35 9.49 3.94 12.02
C GLY A 35 9.37 5.39 11.59
N ASN A 36 8.40 5.74 10.73
CA ASN A 36 8.23 7.11 10.26
C ASN A 36 7.53 7.97 11.32
N VAL A 37 8.27 8.95 11.86
CA VAL A 37 7.79 9.86 12.92
C VAL A 37 6.64 10.77 12.48
N ASN A 38 6.49 11.00 11.17
CA ASN A 38 5.39 11.80 10.63
C ASN A 38 4.06 11.04 10.61
N PHE A 39 4.11 9.70 10.67
CA PHE A 39 2.96 8.82 10.59
C PHE A 39 2.93 7.85 11.80
N PRO A 40 2.74 8.37 13.03
CA PRO A 40 2.65 7.54 14.22
C PRO A 40 1.30 6.83 14.30
N GLY A 41 1.32 5.55 14.69
CA GLY A 41 0.09 4.77 14.98
C GLY A 41 -0.80 4.54 13.75
N PRO A 42 -0.32 3.88 12.70
CA PRO A 42 -1.16 3.52 11.55
C PRO A 42 -2.33 2.62 11.99
N PRO A 43 -3.49 2.69 11.31
CA PRO A 43 -4.68 1.90 11.65
C PRO A 43 -4.50 0.39 11.40
N ILE A 44 -3.46 0.03 10.66
CA ILE A 44 -3.05 -1.35 10.41
C ILE A 44 -1.67 -1.54 11.01
N ASP A 45 -1.50 -2.58 11.82
CA ASP A 45 -0.19 -2.98 12.33
C ASP A 45 0.76 -3.28 11.15
N LEU A 46 1.89 -2.58 11.10
CA LEU A 46 2.86 -2.72 10.02
C LEU A 46 3.55 -4.08 9.99
N ASN A 47 3.63 -4.80 11.12
CA ASN A 47 4.09 -6.19 11.15
C ASN A 47 3.08 -7.13 10.50
N VAL A 48 1.79 -6.89 10.71
CA VAL A 48 0.71 -7.64 10.03
C VAL A 48 0.72 -7.35 8.53
N PHE A 49 0.92 -6.08 8.15
CA PHE A 49 1.06 -5.72 6.74
C PHE A 49 2.29 -6.38 6.12
N ARG A 50 3.44 -6.38 6.82
CA ARG A 50 4.66 -7.08 6.37
C ARG A 50 4.44 -8.56 6.14
N ALA A 51 3.85 -9.26 7.12
CA ALA A 51 3.55 -10.68 7.00
C ALA A 51 2.61 -10.98 5.82
N ARG A 52 1.68 -10.07 5.52
CA ARG A 52 0.77 -10.21 4.36
C ARG A 52 1.51 -10.03 3.03
N LEU A 53 2.45 -9.09 2.95
CA LEU A 53 3.32 -8.91 1.76
C LEU A 53 4.21 -10.14 1.53
N ASP A 54 4.78 -10.71 2.60
CA ASP A 54 5.60 -11.92 2.52
C ASP A 54 4.77 -13.12 2.02
N ALA A 55 3.58 -13.33 2.57
CA ALA A 55 2.66 -14.36 2.09
C ALA A 55 2.23 -14.14 0.62
N TYR A 56 2.02 -12.89 0.21
CA TYR A 56 1.69 -12.56 -1.17
C TYR A 56 2.86 -12.85 -2.12
N SER A 57 4.09 -12.52 -1.72
CA SER A 57 5.31 -12.85 -2.45
C SER A 57 5.45 -14.35 -2.67
N ASP A 58 5.23 -15.15 -1.64
CA ASP A 58 5.27 -16.62 -1.75
C ASP A 58 4.21 -17.15 -2.72
N ALA A 59 2.98 -16.61 -2.65
CA ALA A 59 1.90 -17.00 -3.55
C ALA A 59 2.14 -16.58 -5.00
N ILE A 60 2.82 -15.45 -5.25
CA ILE A 60 3.30 -15.07 -6.58
C ILE A 60 4.26 -16.14 -7.11
N GLY A 61 5.23 -16.58 -6.29
CA GLY A 61 6.17 -17.64 -6.64
C GLY A 61 5.47 -18.95 -6.99
N GLN A 62 4.54 -19.40 -6.16
CA GLN A 62 3.78 -20.65 -6.38
C GLN A 62 2.87 -20.60 -7.61
N ALA A 63 2.38 -19.43 -7.99
CA ALA A 63 1.51 -19.27 -9.15
C ALA A 63 2.25 -19.35 -10.50
N ARG A 64 3.60 -19.39 -10.49
CA ARG A 64 4.42 -19.45 -11.72
C ARG A 64 4.17 -20.70 -12.55
N ASP A 65 3.86 -21.82 -11.91
CA ASP A 65 3.56 -23.08 -12.59
C ASP A 65 2.12 -23.11 -13.16
N GLY A 66 1.36 -22.02 -13.03
CA GLY A 66 0.03 -21.88 -13.64
C GLY A 66 -1.09 -22.68 -12.94
N GLY A 67 -0.81 -23.29 -11.79
CA GLY A 67 -1.79 -24.07 -11.05
C GLY A 67 -2.98 -23.22 -10.60
N LYS A 68 -4.21 -23.65 -10.94
CA LYS A 68 -5.45 -22.90 -10.61
C LYS A 68 -5.55 -22.52 -9.14
N LYS A 69 -5.22 -23.46 -8.22
CA LYS A 69 -5.24 -23.20 -6.77
C LYS A 69 -4.25 -22.11 -6.35
N ALA A 70 -3.03 -22.13 -6.89
CA ALA A 70 -2.00 -21.14 -6.59
C ALA A 70 -2.37 -19.74 -7.13
N ILE A 71 -2.93 -19.68 -8.34
CA ILE A 71 -3.45 -18.43 -8.92
C ILE A 71 -4.58 -17.86 -8.05
N THR A 72 -5.53 -18.68 -7.61
CA THR A 72 -6.63 -18.25 -6.73
C THR A 72 -6.09 -17.72 -5.40
N LEU A 73 -5.11 -18.40 -4.78
CA LEU A 73 -4.49 -17.93 -3.54
C LEU A 73 -3.77 -16.59 -3.72
N ARG A 74 -2.95 -16.45 -4.78
CA ARG A 74 -2.28 -15.20 -5.12
C ARG A 74 -3.28 -14.06 -5.28
N ASN A 75 -4.33 -14.27 -6.08
CA ASN A 75 -5.33 -13.22 -6.32
C ASN A 75 -6.03 -12.80 -5.02
N ARG A 76 -6.43 -13.76 -4.17
CA ARG A 76 -7.02 -13.48 -2.86
C ARG A 76 -6.08 -12.65 -1.98
N LEU A 77 -4.81 -13.03 -1.88
CA LEU A 77 -3.83 -12.30 -1.07
C LEU A 77 -3.56 -10.89 -1.64
N GLY A 78 -3.56 -10.74 -2.97
CA GLY A 78 -3.47 -9.44 -3.63
C GLY A 78 -4.64 -8.52 -3.28
N GLU A 79 -5.87 -9.05 -3.23
CA GLU A 79 -7.03 -8.27 -2.75
C GLU A 79 -6.89 -7.84 -1.29
N GLU A 80 -6.38 -8.72 -0.43
CA GLU A 80 -6.13 -8.40 0.98
C GLU A 80 -5.07 -7.28 1.10
N VAL A 81 -3.97 -7.35 0.34
CA VAL A 81 -2.95 -6.29 0.26
C VAL A 81 -3.55 -4.97 -0.23
N ILE A 82 -4.39 -5.00 -1.28
CA ILE A 82 -5.06 -3.80 -1.80
C ILE A 82 -5.95 -3.14 -0.73
N ARG A 83 -6.71 -3.93 0.03
CA ARG A 83 -7.56 -3.40 1.11
C ARG A 83 -6.72 -2.72 2.19
N MET A 84 -5.59 -3.32 2.58
CA MET A 84 -4.66 -2.72 3.54
C MET A 84 -4.06 -1.42 3.01
N LEU A 85 -3.59 -1.41 1.76
CA LEU A 85 -3.05 -0.22 1.10
C LEU A 85 -4.05 0.93 1.04
N ARG A 86 -5.34 0.66 0.78
CA ARG A 86 -6.38 1.71 0.78
C ARG A 86 -6.58 2.34 2.15
N ALA A 87 -6.57 1.53 3.22
CA ALA A 87 -6.69 2.04 4.59
C ALA A 87 -5.47 2.89 4.97
N LEU A 88 -4.26 2.42 4.63
CA LEU A 88 -3.02 3.15 4.87
C LEU A 88 -2.95 4.45 4.06
N ALA A 89 -3.42 4.45 2.81
CA ALA A 89 -3.49 5.64 1.98
C ALA A 89 -4.38 6.72 2.60
N LEU A 90 -5.60 6.34 3.03
CA LEU A 90 -6.51 7.28 3.69
C LEU A 90 -5.88 7.86 4.97
N TYR A 91 -5.22 7.01 5.76
CA TYR A 91 -4.49 7.45 6.94
C TYR A 91 -3.39 8.46 6.60
N VAL A 92 -2.57 8.19 5.57
CA VAL A 92 -1.51 9.10 5.12
C VAL A 92 -2.07 10.43 4.63
N GLU A 93 -3.12 10.40 3.80
CA GLU A 93 -3.78 11.60 3.28
C GLU A 93 -4.27 12.51 4.41
N ILE A 94 -4.86 11.94 5.46
CA ILE A 94 -5.37 12.70 6.62
C ILE A 94 -4.22 13.25 7.48
N ASN A 95 -3.13 12.49 7.63
CA ASN A 95 -2.06 12.82 8.58
C ASN A 95 -0.88 13.60 7.97
N CYS A 96 -0.84 13.78 6.64
CA CYS A 96 0.23 14.53 5.99
C CYS A 96 0.15 16.06 6.17
N LYS A 97 -0.93 16.58 6.78
CA LYS A 97 -1.14 18.02 7.08
C LYS A 97 -0.97 18.94 5.85
N ASP A 98 -1.40 18.46 4.68
CA ASP A 98 -1.25 19.13 3.39
C ASP A 98 0.21 19.43 2.96
N ASP A 99 1.20 18.83 3.62
CA ASP A 99 2.61 18.93 3.23
C ASP A 99 2.99 17.76 2.31
N ILE A 100 3.33 18.12 1.08
CA ILE A 100 3.74 17.16 0.06
C ILE A 100 5.04 16.41 0.42
N ASN A 101 5.98 17.05 1.11
CA ASN A 101 7.21 16.39 1.51
C ASN A 101 6.91 15.33 2.56
N THR A 102 6.08 15.67 3.55
CA THR A 102 5.58 14.72 4.55
C THR A 102 4.86 13.56 3.87
N PHE A 103 3.94 13.83 2.94
CA PHE A 103 3.22 12.81 2.18
C PHE A 103 4.18 11.85 1.45
N LEU A 104 5.19 12.36 0.75
CA LEU A 104 6.13 11.54 -0.02
C LEU A 104 6.97 10.59 0.86
N THR A 105 7.16 10.90 2.15
CA THR A 105 7.85 9.98 3.07
C THR A 105 7.10 8.68 3.32
N SER A 106 5.79 8.63 3.04
CA SER A 106 4.96 7.44 3.26
C SER A 106 5.18 6.31 2.24
N GLY A 107 5.86 6.60 1.12
CA GLY A 107 5.96 5.68 -0.03
C GLY A 107 4.76 5.73 -1.00
N PHE A 108 3.71 6.51 -0.69
CA PHE A 108 2.63 6.80 -1.66
C PHE A 108 3.02 7.91 -2.63
N HIS A 109 2.40 7.90 -3.81
CA HIS A 109 2.54 8.94 -4.83
C HIS A 109 1.27 9.80 -4.92
N PRO A 110 1.40 11.12 -5.08
CA PRO A 110 0.26 12.02 -5.22
C PRO A 110 -0.40 11.87 -6.59
N ARG A 111 -1.72 12.08 -6.66
CA ARG A 111 -2.53 12.09 -7.89
C ARG A 111 -2.78 13.50 -8.44
#